data_AF-X1DJ16-F1
#
_entry.id   AF-X1DJ16-F1
#
_cell.length_a   1.000
_cell.length_b   1.000
_cell.length_c   1.000
_cell.angle_alpha   90.00
_cell.angle_beta   90.00
_cell.angle_gamma   90.00
#
_symmetry.space_group_name_H-M   'P 1'
#
loop_
_entity.id
_entity.type
_entity.pdbx_description
1 polymer ?
#
loop_
_entity_poly.entity_id
_entity_poly.type
_entity_poly.pdbx_seq_one_letter_code
_entity_poly.pdbx_strand_id
1 'polypeptide(L)'
;FQGIVDLIKMKAIIYKKSGEGKPIFEEQEIPQDMKEKAESYRKELVEAVAEFDDELLMKYLDGETLTNQEITSLLKQGIKERKIVPILCGSATMNLGIELLLDFISEYLPSPSEMPPVAAKNVKTSSEELIKNSIDTPFSAFVFKTVADPYVGNLTYFRVYSGKLPEDSNIYNSSKSIDNKVGKIYKMQGKNQRPISEVRAGDIAAVAKLKNTITGDTLCDKDNPVLFKKIEYPEPIMLLAISPKTKG
;
A
#
# COMPACT_ATOMS: atom_id res chain seq x y z
N PHE A 1 15.32 -3.58 25.06
CA PHE A 1 14.33 -2.74 24.36
C PHE A 1 13.07 -2.68 25.23
N GLN A 2 12.67 -1.50 25.70
CA GLN A 2 11.54 -1.31 26.62
C GLN A 2 10.50 -0.30 26.11
N GLY A 3 10.82 0.42 25.03
CA GLY A 3 10.02 1.52 24.54
C GLY A 3 10.64 2.21 23.35
N ILE A 4 9.94 3.22 22.87
CA ILE A 4 10.27 4.02 21.67
C ILE A 4 10.14 5.49 22.05
N VAL A 5 10.94 6.36 21.48
CA VAL A 5 10.76 7.81 21.60
C VAL A 5 10.04 8.31 20.36
N ASP A 6 8.89 8.95 20.56
CA ASP A 6 8.20 9.70 19.51
C ASP A 6 8.89 11.07 19.36
N LEU A 7 9.61 11.24 18.26
CA LEU A 7 10.36 12.46 17.96
C LEU A 7 9.47 13.64 17.55
N ILE A 8 8.22 13.41 17.17
CA ILE A 8 7.25 14.45 16.83
C ILE A 8 6.61 14.98 18.11
N LYS A 9 6.20 14.11 19.04
CA LYS A 9 5.64 14.55 20.33
C LYS A 9 6.70 14.88 21.40
N MET A 10 7.94 14.43 21.20
CA MET A 10 9.01 14.44 22.21
C MET A 10 8.59 13.77 23.51
N LYS A 11 8.02 12.57 23.39
CA LYS A 11 7.61 11.72 24.51
C LYS A 11 8.17 10.32 24.35
N ALA A 12 8.53 9.69 25.46
CA ALA A 12 8.88 8.28 25.47
C ALA A 12 7.61 7.44 25.67
N ILE A 13 7.46 6.42 24.85
CA ILE A 13 6.40 5.43 24.93
C ILE A 13 7.01 4.17 25.52
N ILE A 14 6.73 3.91 26.80
CA ILE A 14 7.30 2.77 27.53
C ILE A 14 6.24 1.70 27.71
N TYR A 15 6.59 0.47 27.33
CA TYR A 15 5.73 -0.67 27.44
C TYR A 15 5.88 -1.32 28.82
N LYS A 16 4.75 -1.56 29.47
CA LYS A 16 4.69 -2.36 30.69
C LYS A 16 4.81 -3.84 30.34
N LYS A 17 5.40 -4.63 31.25
CA LYS A 17 5.34 -6.10 31.15
C LYS A 17 3.88 -6.54 31.24
N SER A 18 3.25 -6.70 30.10
CA SER A 18 1.99 -7.43 29.97
C SER A 18 2.32 -8.92 29.84
N GLY A 19 1.46 -9.78 30.39
CA GLY A 19 1.47 -11.22 30.08
C GLY A 19 1.05 -11.48 28.63
N GLU A 20 0.49 -12.65 28.36
CA GLU A 20 -0.12 -12.92 27.05
C GLU A 20 -1.27 -11.93 26.79
N GLY A 21 -1.13 -11.06 25.78
CA GLY A 21 -2.14 -10.07 25.44
C GLY A 21 -1.62 -8.84 24.71
N LYS A 22 -2.52 -7.86 24.52
CA LYS A 22 -2.17 -6.56 23.94
C LYS A 22 -1.20 -5.82 24.88
N PRO A 23 -0.03 -5.38 24.41
CA PRO A 23 0.90 -4.59 25.18
C PRO A 23 0.23 -3.31 25.70
N ILE A 24 0.45 -3.02 26.98
CA ILE A 24 0.03 -1.75 27.59
C ILE A 24 1.25 -0.84 27.62
N PHE A 25 1.11 0.38 27.11
CA PHE A 25 2.16 1.38 27.15
C PHE A 25 1.65 2.69 27.75
N GLU A 26 2.58 3.49 28.25
CA GLU A 26 2.33 4.83 28.76
C GLU A 26 3.27 5.82 28.11
N GLU A 27 2.74 7.00 27.79
CA GLU A 27 3.55 8.16 27.41
C GLU A 27 4.14 8.80 28.66
N GLN A 28 5.44 9.06 28.66
CA GLN A 28 6.15 9.76 29.72
C GLN A 28 7.21 10.69 29.15
N GLU A 29 7.89 11.43 30.03
CA GLU A 29 9.05 12.22 29.63
C GLU A 29 10.19 11.33 29.11
N ILE A 30 10.97 11.87 28.18
CA ILE A 30 12.11 11.16 27.63
C ILE A 30 13.15 10.97 28.75
N PRO A 31 13.64 9.74 28.97
CA PRO A 31 14.70 9.48 29.94
C PRO A 31 15.92 10.38 29.74
N GLN A 32 16.54 10.82 30.83
CA GLN A 32 17.63 11.80 30.79
C GLN A 32 18.83 11.33 29.96
N ASP A 33 19.11 10.03 29.98
CA ASP A 33 20.17 9.37 29.20
C ASP A 33 19.89 9.31 27.68
N MET A 34 18.65 9.55 27.26
CA MET A 34 18.25 9.59 25.86
C MET A 34 17.91 11.00 25.36
N LYS A 35 17.76 11.98 26.26
CA LYS A 35 17.25 13.32 25.94
C LYS A 35 18.07 14.02 24.87
N GLU A 36 19.39 14.12 25.04
CA GLU A 36 20.28 14.77 24.06
C GLU A 36 20.20 14.11 22.68
N LYS A 37 20.15 12.77 22.65
CA LYS A 37 20.05 12.01 21.40
C LYS A 37 18.70 12.22 20.72
N ALA A 38 17.61 12.28 21.48
CA ALA A 38 16.28 12.55 20.96
C ALA A 38 16.16 13.97 20.40
N GLU A 39 16.75 14.96 21.07
CA GLU A 39 16.81 16.35 20.60
C GLU A 39 17.61 16.46 19.29
N SER A 40 18.74 15.75 19.18
CA SER A 40 19.52 15.68 17.93
C SER A 40 18.68 15.11 16.77
N TYR A 41 18.04 13.95 16.96
CA TYR A 41 17.22 13.36 15.90
C TYR A 41 15.97 14.16 15.58
N ARG A 42 15.37 14.85 16.57
CA ARG A 42 14.27 15.78 16.29
C ARG A 42 14.76 16.91 15.40
N LYS A 43 15.94 17.48 15.68
CA LYS A 43 16.50 18.54 14.83
C LYS A 43 16.69 18.05 13.39
N GLU A 44 17.31 16.89 13.21
CA GLU A 44 17.48 16.28 11.87
C GLU A 44 16.13 16.05 11.18
N LEU A 45 15.12 15.56 11.92
CA LEU A 45 13.77 15.38 11.39
C LEU A 45 13.14 16.70 10.95
N VAL A 46 13.21 17.73 11.79
CA VAL A 46 12.63 19.06 11.52
C VAL A 46 13.32 19.71 10.32
N GLU A 47 14.65 19.64 10.26
CA GLU A 47 15.44 20.15 9.14
C GLU A 47 15.06 19.45 7.83
N ALA A 48 14.96 18.12 7.84
CA ALA A 48 14.60 17.34 6.66
C ALA A 48 13.18 17.63 6.15
N VAL A 49 12.21 17.86 7.04
CA VAL A 49 10.83 18.15 6.62
C VAL A 49 10.63 19.62 6.24
N ALA A 50 11.40 20.55 6.80
CA ALA A 50 11.27 21.98 6.52
C ALA A 50 11.53 22.31 5.05
N GLU A 51 12.39 21.56 4.35
CA GLU A 51 12.69 21.74 2.92
C GLU A 51 11.48 21.59 1.97
N PHE A 52 10.34 21.09 2.47
CA PHE A 52 9.15 20.85 1.67
C PHE A 52 8.21 22.05 1.56
N ASP A 53 8.46 23.13 2.30
CA ASP A 53 7.67 24.36 2.31
C ASP A 53 8.55 25.58 2.61
N ASP A 54 8.59 26.53 1.67
CA ASP A 54 9.48 27.71 1.76
C ASP A 54 9.15 28.61 2.96
N GLU A 55 7.88 28.74 3.35
CA GLU A 55 7.47 29.57 4.49
C GLU A 55 7.92 28.94 5.81
N LEU A 56 7.71 27.63 5.96
CA LEU A 56 8.13 26.88 7.15
C LEU A 56 9.64 26.69 7.23
N LEU A 57 10.34 26.64 6.10
CA LEU A 57 11.80 26.67 6.04
C LEU A 57 12.34 27.99 6.59
N MET A 58 11.81 29.13 6.12
CA MET A 58 12.24 30.45 6.60
C MET A 58 11.99 30.60 8.10
N LYS A 59 10.80 30.19 8.57
CA LYS A 59 10.47 30.14 10.00
C LYS A 59 11.50 29.34 10.81
N TYR A 60 11.91 28.17 10.32
CA TYR A 60 12.94 27.36 10.97
C TYR A 60 14.33 28.03 10.96
N LEU A 61 14.72 28.65 9.84
CA LEU A 61 16.00 29.37 9.70
C LEU A 61 16.09 30.60 10.61
N ASP A 62 14.97 31.25 10.87
CA ASP A 62 14.84 32.37 11.81
C ASP A 62 14.89 31.92 13.29
N GLY A 63 15.03 30.60 13.53
CA GLY A 63 15.14 30.01 14.86
C GLY A 63 13.80 29.75 15.55
N GLU A 64 12.68 29.90 14.84
CA GLU A 64 11.36 29.58 15.38
C GLU A 64 11.09 28.07 15.37
N THR A 65 10.29 27.61 16.33
CA THR A 65 9.95 26.18 16.44
C THR A 65 8.73 25.84 15.60
N LEU A 66 8.86 24.81 14.76
CA LEU A 66 7.72 24.23 14.07
C LEU A 66 6.83 23.43 15.03
N THR A 67 5.53 23.61 14.89
CA THR A 67 4.51 22.85 15.61
C THR A 67 4.47 21.40 15.13
N ASN A 68 3.97 20.50 15.98
CA ASN A 68 3.85 19.08 15.62
C ASN A 68 2.91 18.86 14.42
N GLN A 69 1.93 19.74 14.21
CA GLN A 69 1.02 19.69 13.06
C GLN A 69 1.74 20.09 11.76
N GLU A 70 2.53 21.16 11.78
CA GLU A 70 3.38 21.58 10.65
C GLU A 70 4.35 20.46 10.27
N ILE A 71 5.09 19.93 11.24
CA ILE A 71 6.02 18.80 11.04
C ILE A 71 5.31 17.59 10.43
N THR A 72 4.14 17.24 10.96
CA THR A 72 3.35 16.09 10.49
C THR A 72 2.87 16.29 9.06
N SER A 73 2.40 17.48 8.69
CA SER A 73 1.96 17.80 7.33
C SER A 73 3.10 17.67 6.32
N LEU A 74 4.25 18.27 6.63
CA LEU A 74 5.44 18.21 5.78
C LEU A 74 5.97 16.78 5.63
N LEU A 75 5.97 16.01 6.73
CA LEU A 75 6.36 14.60 6.69
C LEU A 75 5.45 13.79 5.75
N LYS A 76 4.13 14.00 5.79
CA LYS A 76 3.19 13.34 4.86
C LYS A 76 3.48 13.70 3.41
N GLN A 77 3.77 14.97 3.13
CA GLN A 77 4.14 15.42 1.80
C GLN A 77 5.43 14.74 1.32
N GLY A 78 6.47 14.72 2.13
CA GLY A 78 7.74 14.08 1.78
C GLY A 78 7.64 12.57 1.56
N ILE A 79 6.80 11.89 2.34
CA ILE A 79 6.49 10.47 2.14
C ILE A 79 5.74 10.25 0.82
N LYS A 80 4.71 11.06 0.55
CA LYS A 80 3.89 10.98 -0.67
C LYS A 80 4.71 11.21 -1.94
N GLU A 81 5.66 12.16 -1.90
CA GLU A 81 6.60 12.45 -2.98
C GLU A 81 7.76 11.45 -3.06
N ARG A 82 7.85 10.50 -2.12
CA ARG A 82 8.94 9.51 -2.01
C ARG A 82 10.32 10.12 -1.82
N LYS A 83 10.38 11.33 -1.26
CA LYS A 83 11.64 12.02 -0.93
C LYS A 83 12.07 11.73 0.52
N ILE A 84 11.13 11.38 1.40
CA ILE A 84 11.39 10.94 2.77
C ILE A 84 11.01 9.46 2.91
N VAL A 85 11.92 8.68 3.50
CA VAL A 85 11.64 7.30 3.96
C VAL A 85 11.75 7.27 5.48
N PRO A 86 10.62 7.27 6.21
CA PRO A 86 10.61 7.27 7.68
C PRO A 86 11.22 6.00 8.25
N ILE A 87 12.11 6.15 9.23
CA ILE A 87 12.67 5.03 9.98
C ILE A 87 11.93 4.92 11.32
N LEU A 88 11.19 3.82 11.48
CA LEU A 88 10.52 3.48 12.73
C LEU A 88 11.24 2.31 13.39
N CYS A 89 11.10 2.19 14.72
CA CYS A 89 11.67 1.09 15.48
C CYS A 89 10.59 0.37 16.30
N GLY A 90 10.83 -0.91 16.56
CA GLY A 90 9.91 -1.81 17.26
C GLY A 90 10.50 -3.21 17.37
N SER A 91 9.78 -4.10 18.05
CA SER A 91 10.13 -5.51 18.17
C SER A 91 8.90 -6.37 17.94
N ALA A 92 8.83 -7.03 16.78
CA ALA A 92 7.73 -7.95 16.47
C ALA A 92 7.73 -9.18 17.39
N THR A 93 8.92 -9.67 17.78
CA THR A 93 9.06 -10.84 18.67
C THR A 93 8.59 -10.55 20.09
N MET A 94 8.78 -9.31 20.57
CA MET A 94 8.28 -8.85 21.87
C MET A 94 6.91 -8.18 21.77
N ASN A 95 6.34 -8.09 20.56
CA ASN A 95 5.12 -7.36 20.24
C ASN A 95 5.14 -5.89 20.71
N LEU A 96 6.26 -5.18 20.57
CA LEU A 96 6.40 -3.77 21.00
C LEU A 96 6.49 -2.85 19.77
N GLY A 97 5.68 -1.78 19.72
CA GLY A 97 5.70 -0.80 18.63
C GLY A 97 4.81 -1.14 17.44
N ILE A 98 4.09 -2.27 17.46
CA ILE A 98 3.26 -2.70 16.33
C ILE A 98 2.03 -1.80 16.18
N GLU A 99 1.39 -1.40 17.29
CA GLU A 99 0.28 -0.44 17.23
C GLU A 99 0.72 0.91 16.67
N LEU A 100 1.86 1.41 17.13
CA LEU A 100 2.41 2.69 16.66
C LEU A 100 2.76 2.65 15.16
N LEU A 101 3.26 1.52 14.67
CA LEU A 101 3.48 1.31 13.24
C LEU A 101 2.16 1.33 12.46
N LEU A 102 1.10 0.70 12.98
CA LEU A 102 -0.21 0.70 12.32
C LEU A 102 -0.85 2.09 12.31
N ASP A 103 -0.76 2.83 13.42
CA ASP A 103 -1.19 4.23 13.51
C ASP A 103 -0.39 5.09 12.53
N PHE A 104 0.92 4.89 12.46
CA PHE A 104 1.79 5.58 11.50
C PHE A 104 1.36 5.29 10.04
N ILE A 105 1.11 4.03 9.69
CA ILE A 105 0.66 3.66 8.34
C ILE A 105 -0.66 4.35 8.02
N SER A 106 -1.62 4.36 8.96
CA SER A 106 -2.93 4.97 8.74
C SER A 106 -2.86 6.49 8.63
N GLU A 107 -1.96 7.14 9.37
CA GLU A 107 -1.88 8.59 9.43
C GLU A 107 -1.00 9.16 8.30
N TYR A 108 0.12 8.52 7.97
CA TYR A 108 1.17 9.11 7.15
C TYR A 108 1.26 8.56 5.72
N LEU A 109 0.76 7.35 5.43
CA LEU A 109 0.82 6.81 4.08
C LEU A 109 -0.35 7.30 3.22
N PRO A 110 -0.13 7.52 1.91
CA PRO A 110 -1.16 8.07 1.04
C PRO A 110 -2.32 7.08 0.83
N SER A 111 -3.53 7.63 0.88
CA SER A 111 -4.74 6.95 0.46
C SER A 111 -4.78 6.79 -1.07
N PRO A 112 -5.59 5.86 -1.61
CA PRO A 112 -5.74 5.67 -3.05
C PRO A 112 -6.11 6.94 -3.83
N SER A 113 -6.88 7.84 -3.22
CA SER A 113 -7.32 9.12 -3.81
C SER A 113 -6.21 10.17 -3.87
N GLU A 114 -5.18 10.03 -3.04
CA GLU A 114 -4.04 10.95 -3.02
C GLU A 114 -2.94 10.55 -4.01
N MET A 115 -3.01 9.35 -4.56
CA MET A 115 -2.03 8.85 -5.52
C MET A 115 -2.19 9.55 -6.89
N PRO A 116 -1.09 9.82 -7.60
CA PRO A 116 -1.16 10.33 -8.96
C PRO A 116 -1.88 9.34 -9.89
N PRO A 117 -2.49 9.82 -10.99
CA PRO A 117 -3.02 8.95 -12.03
C PRO A 117 -1.99 7.95 -12.55
N VAL A 118 -2.46 6.75 -12.92
CA VAL A 118 -1.61 5.68 -13.42
C VAL A 118 -1.68 5.63 -14.94
N ALA A 119 -0.53 5.60 -15.60
CA ALA A 119 -0.47 5.47 -17.05
C ALA A 119 -0.96 4.08 -17.51
N ALA A 120 -1.82 4.09 -18.52
CA ALA A 120 -2.28 2.92 -19.25
C ALA A 120 -2.30 3.23 -20.75
N LYS A 121 -2.27 2.20 -21.58
CA LYS A 121 -2.41 2.35 -23.04
C LYS A 121 -3.86 2.07 -23.45
N ASN A 122 -4.48 2.97 -24.21
CA ASN A 122 -5.75 2.69 -24.84
C ASN A 122 -5.56 1.67 -25.97
N VAL A 123 -6.32 0.57 -25.93
CA VAL A 123 -6.16 -0.53 -26.89
C VAL A 123 -6.62 -0.15 -28.30
N LYS A 124 -7.60 0.76 -28.44
CA LYS A 124 -8.17 1.17 -29.73
C LYS A 124 -7.27 2.19 -30.45
N THR A 125 -6.75 3.18 -29.72
CA THR A 125 -5.99 4.29 -30.30
C THR A 125 -4.47 4.13 -30.16
N SER A 126 -4.02 3.18 -29.33
CA SER A 126 -2.61 3.04 -28.92
C SER A 126 -2.01 4.26 -28.21
N SER A 127 -2.81 5.24 -27.82
CA SER A 127 -2.35 6.40 -27.04
C SER A 127 -2.18 6.06 -25.57
N GLU A 128 -1.30 6.80 -24.89
CA GLU A 128 -1.23 6.80 -23.44
C GLU A 128 -2.43 7.55 -22.86
N GLU A 129 -2.99 7.02 -21.78
CA GLU A 129 -4.07 7.60 -21.00
C GLU A 129 -3.71 7.56 -19.50
N LEU A 130 -4.08 8.61 -18.79
CA LEU A 130 -3.87 8.72 -17.34
C LEU A 130 -5.13 8.30 -16.60
N ILE A 131 -5.08 7.14 -15.96
CA ILE A 131 -6.18 6.58 -15.18
C ILE A 131 -6.19 7.19 -13.78
N LYS A 132 -7.12 8.11 -13.55
CA LYS A 132 -7.36 8.70 -12.23
C LYS A 132 -8.17 7.75 -11.37
N ASN A 133 -7.83 7.68 -10.07
CA ASN A 133 -8.67 7.03 -9.07
C ASN A 133 -10.00 7.79 -8.95
N SER A 134 -11.04 7.23 -9.58
CA SER A 134 -12.40 7.77 -9.58
C SER A 134 -13.38 6.63 -9.76
N ILE A 135 -14.52 6.73 -9.08
CA ILE A 135 -15.60 5.75 -9.16
C ILE A 135 -16.59 6.03 -10.30
N ASP A 136 -16.51 7.23 -10.90
CA ASP A 136 -17.44 7.71 -11.94
C ASP A 136 -16.85 7.56 -13.35
N THR A 137 -15.70 6.89 -13.47
CA THR A 137 -15.04 6.59 -14.74
C THR A 137 -15.17 5.10 -15.09
N PRO A 138 -14.91 4.69 -16.34
CA PRO A 138 -14.97 3.28 -16.73
C PRO A 138 -14.09 2.38 -15.84
N PHE A 139 -14.54 1.15 -15.61
CA PHE A 139 -13.83 0.20 -14.75
C PHE A 139 -12.47 -0.16 -15.33
N SER A 140 -11.43 -0.15 -14.48
CA SER A 140 -10.13 -0.72 -14.80
C SER A 140 -9.44 -1.27 -13.55
N ALA A 141 -8.74 -2.38 -13.73
CA ALA A 141 -8.02 -3.07 -12.68
C ALA A 141 -6.80 -3.82 -13.22
N PHE A 142 -5.78 -3.96 -12.38
CA PHE A 142 -4.58 -4.72 -12.68
C PHE A 142 -4.51 -5.98 -11.84
N VAL A 143 -4.29 -7.13 -12.49
CA VAL A 143 -4.12 -8.42 -11.82
C VAL A 143 -2.69 -8.54 -11.35
N PHE A 144 -2.45 -8.43 -10.05
CA PHE A 144 -1.09 -8.50 -9.49
C PHE A 144 -0.73 -9.88 -8.95
N LYS A 145 -1.70 -10.78 -8.77
CA LYS A 145 -1.44 -12.14 -8.26
C LYS A 145 -2.54 -13.11 -8.69
N THR A 146 -2.14 -14.32 -9.05
CA THR A 146 -3.04 -15.46 -9.27
C THR A 146 -2.58 -16.63 -8.40
N VAL A 147 -3.52 -17.33 -7.78
CA VAL A 147 -3.26 -18.46 -6.88
C VAL A 147 -4.18 -19.60 -7.24
N ALA A 148 -3.63 -20.82 -7.31
CA ALA A 148 -4.45 -22.02 -7.34
C ALA A 148 -4.95 -22.31 -5.91
N ASP A 149 -6.24 -22.10 -5.67
CA ASP A 149 -6.91 -22.45 -4.42
C ASP A 149 -7.54 -23.86 -4.53
N PRO A 150 -7.36 -24.73 -3.52
CA PRO A 150 -7.82 -26.12 -3.59
C PRO A 150 -9.36 -26.27 -3.60
N TYR A 151 -10.12 -25.26 -3.17
CA TYR A 151 -11.58 -25.32 -3.06
C TYR A 151 -12.28 -24.56 -4.18
N VAL A 152 -11.78 -23.37 -4.53
CA VAL A 152 -12.44 -22.48 -5.51
C VAL A 152 -11.75 -22.45 -6.88
N GLY A 153 -10.61 -23.12 -7.03
CA GLY A 153 -9.80 -23.13 -8.25
C GLY A 153 -8.92 -21.89 -8.35
N ASN A 154 -8.73 -21.36 -9.56
CA ASN A 154 -7.89 -20.17 -9.75
C ASN A 154 -8.54 -18.93 -9.12
N LEU A 155 -7.86 -18.35 -8.15
CA LEU A 155 -8.21 -17.12 -7.48
C LEU A 155 -7.34 -15.97 -8.04
N THR A 156 -7.98 -14.98 -8.63
CA THR A 156 -7.35 -13.82 -9.26
C THR A 156 -7.47 -12.61 -8.35
N TYR A 157 -6.33 -12.09 -7.88
CA TYR A 157 -6.24 -10.88 -7.08
C TYR A 157 -5.94 -9.69 -7.97
N PHE A 158 -6.70 -8.62 -7.78
CA PHE A 158 -6.55 -7.41 -8.58
C PHE A 158 -6.71 -6.14 -7.74
N ARG A 159 -6.07 -5.09 -8.22
CA ARG A 159 -6.19 -3.72 -7.72
C ARG A 159 -7.07 -2.94 -8.67
N VAL A 160 -8.14 -2.33 -8.17
CA VAL A 160 -9.00 -1.45 -8.97
C VAL A 160 -8.40 -0.04 -9.02
N TYR A 161 -8.20 0.47 -10.23
CA TYR A 161 -7.69 1.82 -10.47
C TYR A 161 -8.79 2.82 -10.81
N SER A 162 -9.87 2.38 -11.47
CA SER A 162 -11.00 3.24 -11.80
C SER A 162 -12.32 2.49 -11.83
N GLY A 163 -13.42 3.23 -11.72
CA GLY A 163 -14.79 2.75 -11.82
C GLY A 163 -15.23 1.83 -10.67
N LYS A 164 -16.25 1.04 -10.97
CA LYS A 164 -16.84 0.05 -10.06
C LYS A 164 -17.13 -1.24 -10.81
N LEU A 165 -17.13 -2.35 -10.10
CA LEU A 165 -17.46 -3.66 -10.64
C LEU A 165 -18.38 -4.40 -9.66
N PRO A 166 -19.68 -4.46 -9.96
CA PRO A 166 -20.63 -5.30 -9.24
C PRO A 166 -20.30 -6.79 -9.42
N GLU A 167 -20.73 -7.63 -8.47
CA GLU A 167 -20.76 -9.07 -8.68
C GLU A 167 -21.74 -9.46 -9.80
N ASP A 168 -21.57 -10.66 -10.37
CA ASP A 168 -22.39 -11.19 -11.46
C ASP A 168 -22.39 -10.37 -12.77
N SER A 169 -21.51 -9.36 -12.89
CA SER A 169 -21.35 -8.53 -14.08
C SER A 169 -20.38 -9.14 -15.11
N ASN A 170 -20.37 -8.57 -16.30
CA ASN A 170 -19.33 -8.87 -17.30
C ASN A 170 -18.06 -8.05 -17.01
N ILE A 171 -16.91 -8.59 -17.40
CA ILE A 171 -15.61 -7.94 -17.30
C ILE A 171 -14.76 -8.35 -18.50
N TYR A 172 -13.97 -7.44 -19.04
CA TYR A 172 -13.13 -7.73 -20.21
C TYR A 172 -11.66 -7.82 -19.80
N ASN A 173 -10.98 -8.89 -20.20
CA ASN A 173 -9.52 -8.98 -20.10
C ASN A 173 -8.91 -8.41 -21.38
N SER A 174 -8.48 -7.15 -21.33
CA SER A 174 -7.91 -6.43 -22.47
C SER A 174 -6.52 -6.92 -22.87
N SER A 175 -5.79 -7.60 -21.97
CA SER A 175 -4.48 -8.18 -22.27
C SER A 175 -4.57 -9.38 -23.20
N LYS A 176 -5.73 -10.04 -23.25
CA LYS A 176 -5.96 -11.27 -24.04
C LYS A 176 -7.16 -11.19 -24.97
N SER A 177 -7.89 -10.09 -24.93
CA SER A 177 -9.11 -9.85 -25.69
C SER A 177 -10.21 -10.89 -25.43
N ILE A 178 -10.46 -11.19 -24.15
CA ILE A 178 -11.41 -12.22 -23.72
C ILE A 178 -12.46 -11.63 -22.78
N ASP A 179 -13.74 -11.91 -23.09
CA ASP A 179 -14.85 -11.66 -22.19
C ASP A 179 -14.89 -12.67 -21.05
N ASN A 180 -15.09 -12.15 -19.84
CA ASN A 180 -15.26 -12.91 -18.62
C ASN A 180 -16.58 -12.50 -17.94
N LYS A 181 -17.11 -13.41 -17.13
CA LYS A 181 -18.20 -13.12 -16.20
C LYS A 181 -17.65 -13.19 -14.79
N VAL A 182 -17.88 -12.15 -14.02
CA VAL A 182 -17.49 -12.05 -12.62
C VAL A 182 -18.49 -12.87 -11.82
N GLY A 183 -18.00 -13.75 -10.95
CA GLY A 183 -18.84 -14.43 -9.96
C GLY A 183 -18.87 -13.63 -8.66
N LYS A 184 -18.82 -14.34 -7.52
CA LYS A 184 -18.62 -13.71 -6.22
C LYS A 184 -17.28 -12.99 -6.14
N ILE A 185 -17.31 -11.78 -5.59
CA ILE A 185 -16.11 -10.97 -5.30
C ILE A 185 -15.78 -11.08 -3.81
N TYR A 186 -14.50 -11.19 -3.48
CA TYR A 186 -14.04 -11.36 -2.10
C TYR A 186 -13.05 -10.26 -1.70
N LYS A 187 -13.25 -9.68 -0.51
CA LYS A 187 -12.18 -9.00 0.23
C LYS A 187 -11.45 -10.04 1.06
N MET A 188 -10.13 -10.09 0.92
CA MET A 188 -9.27 -11.05 1.59
C MET A 188 -8.74 -10.47 2.90
N GLN A 189 -8.93 -11.19 4.01
CA GLN A 189 -8.44 -10.79 5.34
C GLN A 189 -7.66 -11.95 5.95
N GLY A 190 -6.35 -11.94 5.77
CA GLY A 190 -5.51 -13.10 6.10
C GLY A 190 -5.98 -14.34 5.32
N LYS A 191 -6.40 -15.39 6.03
CA LYS A 191 -6.96 -16.62 5.44
C LYS A 191 -8.47 -16.56 5.16
N ASN A 192 -9.15 -15.52 5.63
CA ASN A 192 -10.61 -15.42 5.53
C ASN A 192 -11.02 -14.70 4.24
N GLN A 193 -12.09 -15.20 3.64
CA GLN A 193 -12.72 -14.63 2.45
C GLN A 193 -14.03 -13.97 2.87
N ARG A 194 -14.14 -12.65 2.70
CA ARG A 194 -15.39 -11.92 2.96
C ARG A 194 -16.04 -11.57 1.62
N PRO A 195 -17.22 -12.13 1.30
CA PRO A 195 -17.94 -11.77 0.08
C PRO A 195 -18.40 -10.31 0.13
N ILE A 196 -18.34 -9.64 -1.00
CA ILE A 196 -18.80 -8.26 -1.21
C ILE A 196 -19.53 -8.16 -2.55
N SER A 197 -20.54 -7.30 -2.62
CA SER A 197 -21.39 -7.16 -3.81
C SER A 197 -20.80 -6.27 -4.90
N GLU A 198 -19.79 -5.45 -4.58
CA GLU A 198 -19.15 -4.51 -5.50
C GLU A 198 -17.75 -4.13 -5.01
N VAL A 199 -16.82 -3.93 -5.94
CA VAL A 199 -15.53 -3.26 -5.71
C VAL A 199 -15.49 -1.90 -6.39
N ARG A 200 -14.71 -0.97 -5.83
CA ARG A 200 -14.59 0.41 -6.30
C ARG A 200 -13.13 0.79 -6.53
N ALA A 201 -12.91 1.86 -7.28
CA ALA A 201 -11.59 2.47 -7.43
C ALA A 201 -10.88 2.60 -6.07
N GLY A 202 -9.66 2.07 -5.98
CA GLY A 202 -8.91 2.00 -4.73
C GLY A 202 -9.09 0.73 -3.90
N ASP A 203 -9.98 -0.19 -4.25
CA ASP A 203 -10.09 -1.50 -3.59
C ASP A 203 -9.04 -2.50 -4.10
N ILE A 204 -8.70 -3.46 -3.24
CA ILE A 204 -8.03 -4.72 -3.60
C ILE A 204 -9.01 -5.85 -3.30
N ALA A 205 -9.21 -6.74 -4.28
CA ALA A 205 -10.15 -7.84 -4.15
C ALA A 205 -9.67 -9.08 -4.92
N ALA A 206 -10.40 -10.17 -4.74
CA ALA A 206 -10.17 -11.42 -5.44
C ALA A 206 -11.48 -11.96 -6.05
N VAL A 207 -11.37 -12.57 -7.23
CA VAL A 207 -12.45 -13.27 -7.92
C VAL A 207 -11.95 -14.64 -8.36
N ALA A 208 -12.79 -15.67 -8.22
CA ALA A 208 -12.46 -17.02 -8.65
C ALA A 208 -12.88 -17.28 -10.10
N LYS A 209 -12.21 -18.23 -10.76
CA LYS A 209 -12.62 -18.84 -12.03
C LYS A 209 -12.71 -17.88 -13.24
N LEU A 210 -11.88 -16.83 -13.28
CA LEU A 210 -11.70 -16.07 -14.50
C LEU A 210 -10.97 -16.91 -15.56
N LYS A 211 -11.52 -16.95 -16.77
CA LYS A 211 -10.97 -17.70 -17.90
C LYS A 211 -9.72 -17.00 -18.42
N ASN A 212 -8.64 -17.77 -18.56
CA ASN A 212 -7.39 -17.32 -19.16
C ASN A 212 -6.85 -16.01 -18.57
N THR A 213 -7.08 -15.70 -17.29
CA THR A 213 -6.54 -14.49 -16.65
C THR A 213 -5.36 -14.85 -15.76
N ILE A 214 -4.21 -14.20 -15.98
CA ILE A 214 -2.95 -14.45 -15.24
C ILE A 214 -2.42 -13.17 -14.58
N THR A 215 -1.42 -13.33 -13.72
CA THR A 215 -0.66 -12.20 -13.15
C THR A 215 -0.09 -11.30 -14.26
N GLY A 216 -0.30 -9.99 -14.13
CA GLY A 216 0.09 -8.98 -15.10
C GLY A 216 -1.00 -8.61 -16.12
N ASP A 217 -2.13 -9.31 -16.14
CA ASP A 217 -3.24 -8.96 -17.03
C ASP A 217 -4.02 -7.72 -16.53
N THR A 218 -4.67 -7.03 -17.47
CA THR A 218 -5.58 -5.91 -17.21
C THR A 218 -7.03 -6.34 -17.40
N LEU A 219 -7.86 -6.00 -16.42
CA LEU A 219 -9.32 -6.17 -16.46
C LEU A 219 -9.96 -4.80 -16.59
N CYS A 220 -10.89 -4.61 -17.52
CA CYS A 220 -11.51 -3.30 -17.75
C CYS A 220 -12.92 -3.40 -18.33
N ASP A 221 -13.54 -2.25 -18.50
CA ASP A 221 -14.70 -2.06 -19.37
C ASP A 221 -14.35 -2.36 -20.84
N LYS A 222 -15.26 -3.04 -21.55
CA LYS A 222 -15.01 -3.48 -22.94
C LYS A 222 -15.08 -2.33 -23.94
N ASP A 223 -15.94 -1.35 -23.67
CA ASP A 223 -16.14 -0.20 -24.54
C ASP A 223 -15.01 0.82 -24.37
N ASN A 224 -14.31 0.77 -23.23
CA ASN A 224 -13.16 1.60 -22.89
C ASN A 224 -11.93 0.73 -22.56
N PRO A 225 -11.39 -0.02 -23.54
CA PRO A 225 -10.34 -0.99 -23.26
C PRO A 225 -8.99 -0.30 -23.03
N VAL A 226 -8.45 -0.48 -21.83
CA VAL A 226 -7.14 0.04 -21.41
C VAL A 226 -6.20 -1.12 -21.09
N LEU A 227 -4.89 -0.88 -21.17
CA LEU A 227 -3.85 -1.85 -20.87
C LEU A 227 -2.80 -1.23 -19.95
N PHE A 228 -2.68 -1.73 -18.72
CA PHE A 228 -1.61 -1.33 -17.82
C PHE A 228 -0.27 -1.95 -18.24
N LYS A 229 0.83 -1.25 -17.95
CA LYS A 229 2.18 -1.80 -18.15
C LYS A 229 2.37 -3.04 -17.28
N LYS A 230 2.84 -4.14 -17.90
CA LYS A 230 3.18 -5.37 -17.17
C LYS A 230 4.42 -5.16 -16.31
N ILE A 231 4.50 -5.91 -15.21
CA ILE A 231 5.72 -6.00 -14.43
C ILE A 231 6.74 -6.80 -15.25
N GLU A 232 7.88 -6.18 -15.54
CA GLU A 232 9.01 -6.85 -16.19
C GLU A 232 9.74 -7.68 -15.13
N TYR A 233 9.83 -8.99 -15.36
CA TYR A 233 10.56 -9.90 -14.48
C TYR A 233 11.96 -10.14 -15.07
N PRO A 234 13.01 -10.23 -14.23
CA PRO A 234 14.35 -10.55 -14.70
C PRO A 234 14.40 -11.97 -15.26
N GLU A 235 15.30 -12.20 -16.23
CA GLU A 235 15.51 -13.54 -16.76
C GLU A 235 16.08 -14.49 -15.68
N PRO A 236 15.59 -15.74 -15.60
CA PRO A 236 16.12 -16.72 -14.65
C PRO A 236 17.61 -17.02 -14.93
N ILE A 237 18.48 -16.69 -13.97
CA ILE A 237 19.93 -16.94 -14.07
C ILE A 237 20.34 -18.33 -13.57
N MET A 238 19.43 -19.10 -12.98
CA MET A 238 19.67 -20.44 -12.45
C MET A 238 18.77 -21.45 -13.16
N LEU A 239 19.37 -22.51 -13.68
CA LEU A 239 18.68 -23.62 -14.33
C LEU A 239 18.83 -24.88 -13.47
N LEU A 240 17.74 -25.60 -13.28
CA LEU A 240 17.72 -26.89 -12.58
C LEU A 240 17.15 -27.95 -13.51
N ALA A 241 17.90 -29.04 -13.71
CA ALA A 241 17.40 -30.20 -14.43
C ALA A 241 16.49 -31.03 -13.51
N ILE A 242 15.29 -31.37 -13.99
CA ILE A 242 14.30 -32.17 -13.26
C ILE A 242 13.98 -33.40 -14.11
N SER A 243 14.13 -34.59 -13.53
CA SER A 243 13.74 -35.85 -14.14
C SER A 243 12.70 -36.55 -13.27
N PRO A 244 11.59 -37.06 -13.85
CA PRO A 244 10.59 -37.78 -13.08
C PRO A 244 11.18 -39.10 -12.54
N LYS A 245 10.87 -39.43 -11.28
CA LYS A 245 11.37 -40.66 -10.63
C LYS A 245 10.77 -41.93 -11.24
N THR A 246 9.53 -41.87 -11.71
CA THR A 246 8.81 -42.98 -12.34
C THR A 246 8.18 -42.50 -13.64
N LYS A 247 8.11 -43.40 -14.64
CA LYS A 247 7.22 -43.21 -15.78
C LYS A 247 5.80 -43.44 -15.25
N GLY A 248 4.92 -42.43 -15.41
CA GLY A 248 3.53 -42.49 -14.96
C GLY A 248 2.73 -43.61 -15.60
#